data_AF-A0A7Y4WXR6-F1
#
_entry.id   AF-A0A7Y4WXR6-F1
#
_cell.length_a   1.000
_cell.length_b   1.000
_cell.length_c   1.000
_cell.angle_alpha   90.00
_cell.angle_beta   90.00
_cell.angle_gamma   90.00
#
_symmetry.space_group_name_H-M   'P 1'
#
loop_
_entity.id
_entity.type
_entity.pdbx_description
1 polymer ?
#
loop_
_entity_poly.entity_id
_entity_poly.type
_entity_poly.pdbx_seq_one_letter_code
_entity_poly.pdbx_strand_id
1 'polypeptide(L)' 'ITQGGLRPPLFVLFTSGGSKAGLHFSYLRYIENKLRETFEFFATPVRLKERHKANQNRQR' A
#
# COMPACT_ATOMS: atom_id res chain seq x y z
N ILE A 1 2.91 -5.71 4.18
CA ILE A 1 2.40 -4.33 4.37
C ILE A 1 3.00 -3.80 5.66
N THR A 2 3.36 -2.52 5.75
CA THR A 2 3.87 -1.91 7.00
C THR A 2 3.20 -0.56 7.25
N GLN A 3 3.08 -0.17 8.52
CA GLN A 3 2.62 1.18 8.89
C GLN A 3 3.85 2.10 9.04
N GLY A 4 3.88 3.19 8.27
CA GLY A 4 4.97 4.16 8.27
C GLY A 4 4.63 5.51 8.92
N GLY A 5 3.36 5.72 9.31
CA GLY A 5 2.90 6.97 9.91
C GLY A 5 1.64 6.78 10.76
N LEU A 6 1.46 7.67 11.74
CA LEU A 6 0.42 7.58 12.77
C LEU A 6 -0.75 8.55 12.53
N ARG A 7 -0.48 9.82 12.16
CA ARG A 7 -1.50 10.88 12.00
C ARG A 7 -1.27 11.67 10.71
N PRO A 8 -1.97 11.37 9.61
CA PRO A 8 -2.92 10.26 9.42
C PRO A 8 -2.23 8.90 9.27
N PRO A 9 -2.92 7.77 9.52
CA PRO A 9 -2.36 6.42 9.34
C PRO A 9 -1.87 6.21 7.91
N LEU A 10 -0.58 5.91 7.76
CA LEU A 10 0.05 5.65 6.47
C LEU A 10 0.50 4.19 6.39
N PHE A 11 -0.01 3.48 5.40
CA PHE A 11 0.37 2.11 5.09
C PHE A 11 1.19 2.05 3.81
N VAL A 12 2.34 1.37 3.87
CA VAL A 12 3.21 1.10 2.74
C VAL A 12 2.97 -0.33 2.25
N LEU A 13 2.50 -0.45 1.02
CA LEU A 13 2.30 -1.72 0.32
C LEU A 13 3.56 -2.05 -0.47
N PHE A 14 4.18 -3.19 -0.16
CA PHE A 14 5.32 -3.70 -0.93
C PHE A 14 4.81 -4.69 -1.96
N THR A 15 4.89 -4.34 -3.24
CA THR A 15 4.45 -5.20 -4.34
C THR A 15 5.65 -5.73 -5.11
N SER A 16 5.53 -6.98 -5.59
CA SER A 16 6.60 -7.68 -6.33
C SER A 16 6.54 -7.43 -7.85
N GLY A 17 5.59 -6.64 -8.34
CA GLY A 17 5.28 -6.47 -9.76
C GLY A 17 6.32 -5.75 -10.63
N GLY A 18 7.44 -5.29 -10.06
CA GLY A 18 8.50 -4.57 -10.81
C GLY A 18 8.02 -3.26 -11.43
N SER A 19 8.61 -2.85 -12.55
CA SER A 19 8.34 -1.59 -13.29
C SER A 19 7.04 -1.59 -14.11
N LYS A 20 6.27 -2.69 -14.11
CA LYS A 20 4.97 -2.73 -14.78
C LYS A 20 3.93 -2.08 -13.89
N ALA A 21 2.96 -1.42 -14.53
CA ALA A 21 1.91 -0.61 -13.94
C ALA A 21 1.45 -1.16 -12.58
N GLY A 22 1.47 -0.30 -11.56
CA GLY A 22 1.14 -0.68 -10.19
C GLY A 22 -0.29 -1.19 -10.03
N LEU A 23 -0.68 -1.49 -8.79
CA LEU A 23 -2.01 -2.02 -8.53
C LEU A 23 -3.09 -1.08 -9.08
N HIS A 24 -4.07 -1.66 -9.76
CA HIS A 24 -5.20 -0.88 -10.25
C HIS A 24 -5.92 -0.18 -9.08
N PHE A 25 -6.42 1.03 -9.33
CA PHE A 25 -7.01 1.87 -8.27
C PHE A 25 -8.14 1.17 -7.50
N SER A 26 -8.89 0.29 -8.15
CA SER A 26 -9.98 -0.47 -7.51
C SER A 26 -9.46 -1.41 -6.43
N TYR A 27 -8.31 -2.07 -6.66
CA TYR A 27 -7.71 -2.96 -5.68
C TYR A 27 -7.06 -2.18 -4.53
N LEU A 28 -6.48 -1.01 -4.83
CA LEU A 28 -6.02 -0.09 -3.78
C LEU A 28 -7.16 0.38 -2.88
N ARG A 29 -8.32 0.75 -3.46
CA ARG A 29 -9.53 1.09 -2.68
C ARG A 29 -10.05 -0.09 -1.86
N TYR A 30 -10.04 -1.29 -2.42
CA TYR A 30 -10.44 -2.48 -1.67
C TYR A 30 -9.57 -2.69 -0.43
N ILE A 31 -8.25 -2.57 -0.57
CA ILE A 31 -7.32 -2.66 0.57
C ILE A 31 -7.56 -1.53 1.57
N GLU A 32 -7.79 -0.29 1.10
CA GLU A 32 -8.09 0.85 1.98
C GLU A 32 -9.32 0.57 2.85
N ASN A 33 -10.41 0.13 2.23
CA ASN A 33 -11.66 -0.17 2.92
C ASN A 33 -11.46 -1.31 3.92
N LYS A 34 -10.72 -2.36 3.56
CA LYS A 34 -10.42 -3.45 4.49
C LYS A 34 -9.59 -3.03 5.69
N LEU A 35 -8.61 -2.16 5.50
CA LEU A 35 -7.84 -1.59 6.62
C LEU A 35 -8.72 -0.71 7.51
N ARG A 36 -9.62 0.08 6.91
CA ARG A 36 -10.57 0.92 7.63
C ARG A 36 -11.55 0.11 8.48
N GLU A 37 -12.08 -0.98 7.93
CA GLU A 37 -12.97 -1.92 8.63
C GLU A 37 -12.25 -2.66 9.76
N THR A 38 -11.05 -3.17 9.50
CA THR A 38 -10.31 -4.02 10.46
C THR A 38 -9.81 -3.25 11.67
N PHE A 39 -9.37 -2.01 11.48
CA PHE A 39 -8.81 -1.17 12.54
C PHE A 39 -9.75 -0.06 13.01
N GLU A 40 -11.02 -0.11 12.57
CA GLU A 40 -12.08 0.81 12.98
C GLU A 40 -11.71 2.30 12.81
N PHE A 41 -11.03 2.65 11.71
CA PHE A 41 -10.67 4.03 11.39
C PHE A 41 -11.89 4.85 10.92
N PHE A 42 -12.82 5.11 11.85
CA PHE A 42 -13.97 5.96 11.62
C PHE A 42 -13.52 7.42 11.47
N ALA A 43 -13.99 8.08 10.41
CA ALA A 43 -13.67 9.48 10.06
C ALA A 43 -12.18 9.85 9.86
N THR A 44 -11.24 8.89 9.92
CA THR A 44 -9.82 9.14 9.69
C THR A 44 -9.43 8.73 8.26
N PRO A 45 -8.77 9.60 7.48
CA PRO A 45 -8.29 9.22 6.15
C PRO A 45 -7.13 8.21 6.26
N VAL A 46 -7.25 7.05 5.61
CA VAL A 46 -6.19 6.04 5.53
C VAL A 46 -5.35 6.33 4.30
N ARG A 47 -4.05 6.57 4.47
CA ARG A 47 -3.13 6.81 3.34
C ARG A 47 -2.47 5.50 2.93
N LEU A 48 -2.54 5.17 1.64
CA LEU A 48 -1.83 4.02 1.06
C LEU A 48 -0.74 4.51 0.11
N LYS A 49 0.47 3.99 0.30
CA LYS A 49 1.59 4.22 -0.61
C LYS A 49 2.08 2.89 -1.15
N GLU A 50 2.04 2.74 -2.47
CA GLU A 50 2.67 1.60 -3.12
C GLU A 50 4.19 1.82 -3.24
N ARG A 51 4.95 0.78 -2.89
CA ARG A 51 6.41 0.69 -3.06
C ARG A 51 6.70 -0.56 -3.86
N HIS A 52 7.12 -0.36 -5.10
CA HIS A 52 7.65 -1.43 -5.93
C HIS A 52 9.02 -1.82 -5.43
N LYS A 53 9.28 -3.13 -5.34
CA LYS A 53 10.67 -3.60 -5.24
C LYS A 53 11.37 -3.26 -6.56
N ALA A 54 12.40 -2.42 -6.49
CA ALA A 54 13.32 -2.26 -7.61
C ALA A 54 13.97 -3.62 -7.86
N ASN A 55 13.84 -4.14 -9.08
CA ASN A 55 14.64 -5.26 -9.54
C ASN A 55 16.09 -4.77 -9.61
N GLN A 56 16.80 -4.83 -8.50
CA GLN A 56 18.26 -4.81 -8.46
C GLN A 56 18.71 -6.04 -9.26
N ASN A 57 19.29 -5.78 -10.44
CA ASN A 57 19.96 -6.74 -11.32
C ASN A 57 20.09 -8.17 -10.77
N ARG A 58 19.23 -9.08 -11.26
CA ARG A 58 19.63 -10.47 -11.48
C ARG A 58 20.58 -10.50 -12.68
N GLN A 59 21.79 -10.00 -12.49
CA GLN A 59 22.95 -10.28 -13.33
C GLN A 59 24.00 -10.90 -12.41
N ARG A 60 23.88 -12.21 -12.22
CA ARG A 60 24.95 -13.11 -11.81
C ARG A 60 24.77 -14.39 -12.61
#